data_AF-A0A061NAE9-F1
#
_entry.id   AF-A0A061NAE9-F1
#
_cell.length_a   1.000
_cell.length_b   1.000
_cell.length_c   1.000
_cell.angle_alpha   90.00
_cell.angle_beta   90.00
_cell.angle_gamma   90.00
#
_symmetry.space_group_name_H-M   'P 1'
#
loop_
_entity.id
_entity.type
_entity.pdbx_description
1 polymer ?
#
loop_
_entity_poly.entity_id
_entity_poly.type
_entity_poly.pdbx_seq_one_letter_code
_entity_poly.pdbx_strand_id
1 'polypeptide(L)'
;MQLDVEGKTIEETTSLTFSTDYDNLEPYLGALGHVVVIDEDVEQFIHVHPTSNDATTFEAHFEKPGTYKLWAEFKYQDAGVIAFPFVIEIQ
;
A
#
# COMPACT_ATOMS: atom_id res chain seq x y z
N MET A 1 -10.10 -5.63 -5.38
CA MET A 1 -9.13 -4.67 -4.84
C MET A 1 -8.98 -3.51 -5.80
N GLN A 2 -9.16 -2.30 -5.32
CA GLN A 2 -8.89 -1.06 -6.04
C GLN A 2 -7.96 -0.20 -5.18
N LEU A 3 -7.04 0.53 -5.82
CA LEU A 3 -6.13 1.45 -5.17
C LEU A 3 -6.44 2.87 -5.63
N ASP A 4 -6.73 3.75 -4.67
CA ASP A 4 -6.82 5.19 -4.85
C ASP A 4 -5.57 5.84 -4.25
N VAL A 5 -4.97 6.78 -4.99
CA VAL A 5 -3.68 7.39 -4.63
C VAL A 5 -3.79 8.91 -4.69
N GLU A 6 -3.52 9.56 -3.57
CA GLU A 6 -3.51 11.02 -3.41
C GLU A 6 -2.11 11.51 -3.02
N GLY A 7 -1.73 12.73 -3.40
CA GLY A 7 -0.40 13.28 -3.06
C GLY A 7 0.76 12.60 -3.79
N LYS A 8 0.62 12.32 -5.10
CA LYS A 8 1.62 11.66 -5.96
C LYS A 8 2.85 12.54 -6.27
N THR A 9 3.45 13.13 -5.24
CA THR A 9 4.64 13.98 -5.37
C THR A 9 5.71 13.58 -4.35
N ILE A 10 6.96 13.99 -4.59
CA ILE A 10 8.03 13.86 -3.59
C ILE A 10 7.95 14.89 -2.45
N GLU A 11 7.14 15.94 -2.60
CA GLU A 11 7.07 17.06 -1.65
C GLU A 11 6.09 16.79 -0.49
N GLU A 12 5.11 15.92 -0.70
CA GLU A 12 4.03 15.64 0.25
C GLU A 12 3.96 14.15 0.60
N THR A 13 3.20 13.82 1.64
CA THR A 13 2.88 12.42 1.94
C THR A 13 1.89 11.90 0.90
N THR A 14 2.22 10.77 0.27
CA THR A 14 1.30 10.04 -0.60
C THR A 14 0.40 9.15 0.23
N SER A 15 -0.92 9.33 0.08
CA SER A 15 -1.93 8.45 0.68
C SER A 15 -2.30 7.33 -0.31
N LEU A 16 -2.22 6.09 0.16
CA LEU A 16 -2.58 4.87 -0.58
C LEU A 16 -3.79 4.24 0.10
N THR A 17 -4.96 4.36 -0.52
CA THR A 17 -6.21 3.82 0.04
C THR A 17 -6.69 2.63 -0.77
N PHE A 18 -6.89 1.51 -0.09
CA PHE A 18 -7.30 0.25 -0.71
C PHE A 18 -8.78 -0.03 -0.45
N SER A 19 -9.55 -0.08 -1.53
CA SER A 19 -10.97 -0.47 -1.51
C SER A 19 -11.11 -1.97 -1.74
N THR A 20 -11.68 -2.66 -0.75
CA THR A 20 -11.86 -4.11 -0.70
C THR A 20 -13.11 -4.48 0.10
N ASP A 21 -13.48 -5.76 0.11
CA ASP A 21 -14.49 -6.31 1.02
C ASP A 21 -14.01 -6.26 2.46
N TYR A 22 -14.23 -5.10 3.10
CA TYR A 22 -13.70 -4.78 4.43
C TYR A 22 -14.27 -5.71 5.51
N ASP A 23 -15.54 -6.13 5.39
CA ASP A 23 -16.21 -7.03 6.34
C ASP A 23 -15.60 -8.45 6.34
N ASN A 24 -14.89 -8.81 5.27
CA ASN A 24 -14.22 -10.10 5.11
C ASN A 24 -12.72 -10.04 5.49
N LEU A 25 -12.19 -8.88 5.90
CA LEU A 25 -10.80 -8.78 6.35
C LEU A 25 -10.63 -9.23 7.79
N GLU A 26 -9.47 -9.81 8.09
CA GLU A 26 -9.01 -10.04 9.46
C GLU A 26 -7.62 -9.43 9.67
N PRO A 27 -7.33 -8.95 10.89
CA PRO A 27 -5.97 -8.55 11.24
C PRO A 27 -4.97 -9.68 10.99
N TYR A 28 -3.86 -9.33 10.35
CA TYR A 28 -2.71 -10.18 10.14
C TYR A 28 -1.47 -9.42 10.58
N LEU A 29 -0.60 -10.06 11.38
CA LEU A 29 0.61 -9.44 11.94
C LEU A 29 0.40 -8.08 12.65
N GLY A 30 -0.82 -7.79 13.12
CA GLY A 30 -1.14 -6.59 13.89
C GLY A 30 -1.83 -5.46 13.12
N ALA A 31 -2.11 -5.62 11.82
CA ALA A 31 -2.84 -4.65 11.01
C ALA A 31 -3.80 -5.33 10.02
N LEU A 32 -4.74 -4.58 9.42
CA LEU A 32 -5.62 -5.11 8.35
C LEU A 32 -4.89 -5.36 7.02
N GLY A 33 -3.74 -4.72 6.80
CA GLY A 33 -2.92 -5.01 5.63
C GLY A 33 -1.48 -4.51 5.78
N HIS A 34 -0.62 -4.96 4.86
CA HIS A 34 0.78 -4.57 4.76
C HIS A 34 1.11 -4.15 3.36
N VAL A 35 1.91 -3.10 3.23
CA VAL A 35 2.21 -2.52 1.94
C VAL A 35 3.71 -2.30 1.81
N VAL A 36 4.28 -2.77 0.71
CA VAL A 36 5.66 -2.51 0.34
C VAL A 36 5.72 -1.90 -1.05
N VAL A 37 6.72 -1.04 -1.25
CA VAL A 37 6.95 -0.33 -2.51
C VAL A 37 8.41 -0.50 -2.90
N ILE A 38 8.65 -0.65 -4.20
CA ILE A 38 10.01 -0.63 -4.77
C ILE A 38 10.04 0.23 -6.03
N ASP A 39 11.13 0.97 -6.25
CA ASP A 39 11.35 1.68 -7.51
C ASP A 39 11.72 0.72 -8.66
N GLU A 40 11.68 1.23 -9.89
CA GLU A 40 11.97 0.45 -11.10
C GLU A 40 13.41 -0.07 -11.14
N ASP A 41 14.35 0.66 -10.55
CA ASP A 41 15.78 0.32 -10.52
C ASP A 41 16.17 -0.57 -9.33
N VAL A 42 15.22 -0.88 -8.42
CA VAL A 42 15.43 -1.74 -7.24
C VAL A 42 16.46 -1.13 -6.26
N GLU A 43 16.48 0.20 -6.14
CA GLU A 43 17.34 0.96 -5.23
C GLU A 43 16.60 1.46 -3.99
N GLN A 44 15.29 1.70 -4.08
CA GLN A 44 14.46 2.22 -3.00
C GLN A 44 13.39 1.22 -2.61
N PHE A 45 13.50 0.69 -1.38
CA PHE A 45 12.47 -0.15 -0.77
C PHE A 45 11.78 0.61 0.36
N ILE A 46 10.46 0.70 0.30
CA ILE A 46 9.64 1.42 1.27
C ILE A 46 8.66 0.44 1.92
N HIS A 47 8.76 0.26 3.23
CA HIS A 47 7.71 -0.38 4.03
C HIS A 47 6.72 0.72 4.45
N VAL A 48 5.48 0.61 4.00
CA VAL A 48 4.43 1.61 4.26
C VAL A 48 3.57 1.16 5.43
N HIS A 49 3.39 2.05 6.41
CA HIS A 49 2.56 1.77 7.58
C HIS A 49 1.11 2.24 7.34
N PRO A 50 0.11 1.52 7.89
CA PRO A 50 -1.26 1.98 7.85
C PRO A 50 -1.45 3.17 8.80
N THR A 51 -2.43 4.02 8.52
CA THR A 51 -2.77 5.16 9.38
C THR A 51 -3.35 4.72 10.74
N SER A 52 -3.89 3.50 10.81
CA SER A 52 -4.21 2.79 12.05
C SER A 52 -4.25 1.28 11.81
N ASN A 53 -4.24 0.47 12.86
CA ASN A 53 -4.28 -1.00 12.74
C ASN A 53 -5.57 -1.50 12.06
N ASP A 54 -6.65 -0.71 12.11
CA ASP A 54 -7.95 -1.01 11.52
C ASP A 54 -8.21 -0.24 10.22
N ALA A 55 -7.21 0.41 9.64
CA ALA A 55 -7.34 1.14 8.38
C ALA A 55 -6.83 0.34 7.18
N THR A 56 -7.42 0.59 6.01
CA THR A 56 -6.88 0.20 4.70
C THR A 56 -6.26 1.38 3.95
N THR A 57 -5.94 2.45 4.69
CA THR A 57 -5.22 3.63 4.19
C THR A 57 -3.80 3.63 4.76
N PHE A 58 -2.83 3.90 3.89
CA PHE A 58 -1.40 3.84 4.19
C PHE A 58 -0.72 5.13 3.72
N GLU A 59 0.32 5.55 4.44
CA GLU A 59 1.06 6.78 4.15
C GLU A 59 2.50 6.48 3.75
N ALA A 60 2.87 6.84 2.53
CA ALA A 60 4.20 6.68 1.98
C ALA A 60 4.85 8.04 1.70
N HIS A 61 6.17 8.10 1.82
CA HIS A 61 6.96 9.24 1.37
C HIS A 61 8.01 8.76 0.37
N PHE A 62 8.15 9.49 -0.73
CA PHE A 62 9.02 9.13 -1.85
C PHE A 62 10.12 10.17 -1.99
N GLU A 63 11.37 9.72 -2.08
CA GLU A 63 12.51 10.64 -2.19
C GLU A 63 12.83 11.04 -3.63
N LYS A 64 12.33 10.29 -4.62
CA LYS A 64 12.59 10.50 -6.04
C LYS A 64 11.29 10.35 -6.85
N PRO A 65 11.13 11.12 -7.94
CA PRO A 65 10.07 10.87 -8.90
C PRO A 65 10.38 9.62 -9.71
N GLY A 66 9.34 8.99 -10.26
CA GLY A 66 9.46 7.85 -11.16
C GLY A 66 8.39 6.79 -10.95
N THR A 67 8.61 5.65 -11.60
CA THR A 67 7.71 4.50 -11.53
C THR A 67 8.05 3.61 -10.34
N TYR A 68 7.02 3.29 -9.55
CA TYR A 68 7.13 2.39 -8.41
C TYR A 68 6.19 1.21 -8.55
N LYS A 69 6.65 0.02 -8.14
CA LYS A 69 5.83 -1.18 -7.99
C LYS A 69 5.47 -1.39 -6.53
N LEU A 70 4.18 -1.63 -6.31
CA LEU A 70 3.59 -1.86 -5.00
C LEU A 70 3.03 -3.26 -4.88
N TRP A 71 3.08 -3.81 -3.66
CA TRP A 71 2.31 -4.98 -3.26
C TRP A 71 1.57 -4.67 -1.97
N ALA A 72 0.26 -4.86 -2.00
CA ALA A 72 -0.60 -4.73 -0.83
C ALA A 72 -1.13 -6.10 -0.43
N GLU A 73 -0.80 -6.52 0.79
CA GLU A 73 -1.16 -7.81 1.36
C GLU A 73 -2.33 -7.64 2.33
N PHE A 74 -3.36 -8.46 2.15
CA PHE A 74 -4.53 -8.51 3.02
C PHE A 74 -4.87 -9.97 3.35
N LYS A 75 -5.36 -10.21 4.57
CA LYS A 75 -5.88 -11.52 4.98
C LYS A 75 -7.40 -11.51 4.96
N TYR A 76 -7.99 -12.40 4.16
CA TYR A 76 -9.43 -12.64 4.09
C TYR A 76 -9.81 -13.88 4.88
N GLN A 77 -10.99 -13.88 5.52
CA GLN A 77 -11.47 -15.00 6.33
C GLN A 77 -11.57 -16.30 5.51
N ASP A 78 -12.02 -16.19 4.26
CA ASP A 78 -12.33 -17.31 3.38
C ASP A 78 -11.19 -17.71 2.43
N ALA A 79 -10.27 -16.78 2.13
CA ALA A 79 -9.20 -16.99 1.14
C ALA A 79 -7.78 -16.95 1.72
N GLY A 80 -7.61 -16.56 2.99
CA GLY A 80 -6.30 -16.40 3.60
C GLY A 80 -5.57 -15.15 3.10
N VAL A 81 -4.24 -15.19 3.09
CA VAL A 81 -3.39 -14.05 2.75
C VAL A 81 -3.25 -13.91 1.22
N ILE A 82 -3.62 -12.76 0.67
CA ILE A 82 -3.53 -12.43 -0.75
C ILE A 82 -2.75 -11.12 -0.93
N ALA A 83 -1.78 -11.13 -1.85
CA ALA A 83 -1.04 -9.94 -2.26
C ALA A 83 -1.52 -9.42 -3.63
N PHE A 84 -1.80 -8.13 -3.71
CA PHE A 84 -2.25 -7.44 -4.92
C PHE A 84 -1.15 -6.50 -5.45
N PRO A 85 -0.70 -6.68 -6.70
CA PRO A 85 0.32 -5.81 -7.28
C PRO A 85 -0.30 -4.54 -7.90
N PHE A 86 0.40 -3.42 -7.76
CA PHE A 86 0.08 -2.15 -8.40
C PHE A 86 1.34 -1.50 -8.97
N VAL A 87 1.15 -0.62 -9.94
CA VAL A 87 2.20 0.28 -10.43
C VAL A 87 1.67 1.70 -10.31
N ILE A 88 2.46 2.58 -9.72
CA ILE A 88 2.14 4.00 -9.57
C ILE A 88 3.27 4.84 -10.12
N GLU A 89 2.94 6.08 -10.47
CA GLU A 89 3.90 7.09 -10.89
C GLU A 89 3.92 8.20 -9.83
N ILE A 90 5.11 8.59 -9.40
CA ILE A 90 5.37 9.70 -8.47
C ILE A 90 6.04 10.84 -9.24
N GLN A 91 5.59 12.08 -8.99
CA GLN A 91 6.08 13.29 -9.66
C GLN A 91 7.01 14.13 -8.79
#